data_AF-A0A6A6HW99-F1
#
_entry.id   AF-A0A6A6HW99-F1
#
_cell.length_a   1.000
_cell.length_b   1.000
_cell.length_c   1.000
_cell.angle_alpha   90.00
_cell.angle_beta   90.00
_cell.angle_gamma   90.00
#
_symmetry.space_group_name_H-M   'P 1'
#
loop_
_entity.id
_entity.type
_entity.pdbx_description
1 polymer ?
#
loop_
_entity_poly.entity_id
_entity_poly.type
_entity_poly.pdbx_seq_one_letter_code
_entity_poly.pdbx_strand_id
1 'polypeptide(L)'
;MASPRNSSDEDCTATPSFRSSSPTTPATILSPTDQALLVVQQICSGTYQNSSDSFYITLTSDEYAVFKAEIENDPKLHSWAIDKLRTDWTAKTGELVIHMATTMRDIAATETEDTVIKHVNKLASEAPADSAIPTIAANIAPRYTSRVDLPGLGPGSYKSPDASTRYKGYKFPPITLEVAYSHDKSRVEKKLAYQNPNKATSEGARTGDLNEASYCIYRVYATEHTYGVSETGWTLFRDTEGELVDGALELWLLDFCPADVLHRDSPDNKLISIPHITLFDILLYAEEEHENARRGRVVDPDEFHGKTFDGAFIRYDTATAPTAPRQIPPRGKDGARTAGQGSASKQTGE
;
A
#
# COMPACT_ATOMS: atom_id res chain seq x y z
N MET A 1 -52.53 -55.77 -27.30
CA MET A 1 -51.64 -56.28 -28.38
C MET A 1 -50.24 -55.81 -28.01
N ALA A 2 -49.47 -56.60 -27.27
CA ALA A 2 -48.59 -57.69 -27.73
C ALA A 2 -47.36 -57.16 -28.52
N SER A 3 -46.17 -57.25 -27.89
CA SER A 3 -44.82 -56.96 -28.40
C SER A 3 -44.39 -57.87 -29.58
N PRO A 4 -43.31 -57.56 -30.33
CA PRO A 4 -41.91 -57.94 -29.98
C PRO A 4 -40.82 -56.89 -30.38
N ARG A 5 -39.74 -56.67 -29.62
CA ARG A 5 -38.38 -57.31 -29.61
C ARG A 5 -37.60 -57.33 -30.94
N ASN A 6 -36.44 -56.66 -30.95
CA ASN A 6 -35.14 -57.03 -31.56
C ASN A 6 -34.10 -56.01 -31.02
N SER A 7 -33.09 -56.33 -30.20
CA SER A 7 -32.00 -57.33 -30.28
C SER A 7 -30.96 -56.99 -31.36
N SER A 8 -29.93 -56.25 -30.95
CA SER A 8 -28.60 -56.26 -31.58
C SER A 8 -27.58 -55.99 -30.48
N ASP A 9 -27.02 -57.06 -29.94
CA ASP A 9 -25.83 -57.04 -29.10
C ASP A 9 -24.64 -56.69 -29.99
N GLU A 10 -24.01 -55.53 -29.77
CA GLU A 10 -22.67 -55.25 -30.28
C GLU A 10 -21.65 -55.48 -29.17
N ASP A 11 -20.88 -56.55 -29.38
CA ASP A 11 -19.76 -57.02 -28.56
C ASP A 11 -18.55 -56.08 -28.73
N CYS A 12 -18.47 -55.04 -27.89
CA CYS A 12 -17.31 -54.16 -27.80
C CYS A 12 -16.21 -54.81 -26.95
N THR A 13 -15.18 -55.29 -27.65
CA THR A 13 -13.96 -55.88 -27.10
C THR A 13 -13.21 -54.85 -26.25
N ALA A 14 -13.14 -55.11 -24.94
CA ALA A 14 -12.43 -54.26 -23.98
C ALA A 14 -10.90 -54.39 -24.15
N THR A 15 -10.27 -53.32 -24.66
CA THR A 15 -8.80 -53.19 -24.70
C THR A 15 -8.23 -53.06 -23.27
N PRO A 16 -7.23 -53.85 -22.87
CA PRO A 16 -6.61 -53.70 -21.55
C PRO A 16 -5.83 -52.38 -21.50
N SER A 17 -6.37 -51.42 -20.75
CA SER A 17 -5.70 -50.16 -20.41
C SER A 17 -4.52 -50.46 -19.49
N PHE A 18 -3.30 -50.47 -20.05
CA PHE A 18 -2.08 -50.42 -19.27
C PHE A 18 -2.01 -49.07 -18.56
N ARG A 19 -2.51 -49.03 -17.32
CA ARG A 19 -2.23 -47.94 -16.38
C ARG A 19 -0.75 -47.97 -16.05
N SER A 20 0.04 -47.21 -16.81
CA SER A 20 1.38 -46.84 -16.43
C SER A 20 1.27 -45.93 -15.20
N SER A 21 1.29 -46.52 -14.00
CA SER A 21 1.43 -45.81 -12.74
C SER A 21 2.79 -45.11 -12.74
N SER A 22 2.80 -43.86 -13.20
CA SER A 22 3.97 -43.00 -13.12
C SER A 22 4.39 -42.92 -11.65
N PRO A 23 5.68 -43.13 -11.32
CA PRO A 23 6.14 -43.13 -9.94
C PRO A 23 5.90 -41.75 -9.33
N THR A 24 5.03 -41.68 -8.33
CA THR A 24 4.79 -40.47 -7.54
C THR A 24 6.08 -40.10 -6.82
N THR A 25 6.80 -39.10 -7.33
CA THR A 25 7.97 -38.52 -6.65
C THR A 25 7.50 -37.95 -5.31
N PRO A 26 8.16 -38.25 -4.18
CA PRO A 26 7.75 -37.71 -2.88
C PRO A 26 7.81 -36.18 -2.92
N ALA A 27 6.74 -35.53 -2.45
CA ALA A 27 6.67 -34.08 -2.36
C ALA A 27 7.82 -33.59 -1.47
N THR A 28 8.75 -32.83 -2.06
CA THR A 28 9.84 -32.21 -1.31
C THR A 28 9.23 -31.10 -0.45
N ILE A 29 9.34 -31.24 0.87
CA ILE A 29 8.88 -30.20 1.81
C ILE A 29 9.88 -29.05 1.72
N LEU A 30 9.41 -27.91 1.22
CA LEU A 30 10.20 -26.68 1.15
C LEU A 30 10.31 -26.03 2.53
N SER A 31 11.42 -25.34 2.80
CA SER A 31 11.50 -24.46 3.97
C SER A 31 10.54 -23.27 3.82
N PRO A 32 10.14 -22.60 4.91
CA PRO A 32 9.30 -21.41 4.82
C PRO A 32 9.91 -20.32 3.90
N THR A 33 11.21 -20.10 3.99
CA THR A 33 11.95 -19.16 3.13
C THR A 33 11.87 -19.56 1.66
N ASP A 34 12.12 -20.84 1.33
CA ASP A 34 12.06 -21.34 -0.04
C ASP A 34 10.64 -21.26 -0.61
N GLN A 35 9.63 -21.49 0.24
CA GLN A 35 8.22 -21.35 -0.15
C GLN A 35 7.88 -19.89 -0.49
N ALA A 36 8.33 -18.93 0.34
CA ALA A 36 8.13 -17.51 0.07
C ALA A 36 8.83 -17.09 -1.24
N LEU A 37 10.08 -17.51 -1.45
CA LEU A 37 10.84 -17.22 -2.68
C LEU A 37 10.17 -17.83 -3.91
N LEU A 38 9.70 -19.08 -3.83
CA LEU A 38 8.98 -19.73 -4.91
C LEU A 38 7.72 -18.95 -5.30
N VAL A 39 6.97 -18.44 -4.32
CA VAL A 39 5.80 -17.59 -4.57
C VAL A 39 6.21 -16.32 -5.30
N VAL A 40 7.23 -15.58 -4.82
CA VAL A 40 7.72 -14.36 -5.48
C VAL A 40 8.16 -14.64 -6.93
N GLN A 41 8.88 -15.74 -7.16
CA GLN A 41 9.31 -16.14 -8.50
C GLN A 41 8.13 -16.46 -9.41
N GLN A 42 7.14 -17.22 -8.91
CA GLN A 42 5.94 -17.55 -9.66
C GLN A 42 5.13 -16.31 -10.03
N ILE A 43 5.06 -15.32 -9.14
CA ILE A 43 4.40 -14.04 -9.40
C ILE A 43 5.17 -13.28 -10.49
N CYS A 44 6.49 -13.17 -10.34
CA CYS A 44 7.37 -12.51 -11.31
C CYS A 44 7.28 -13.14 -12.71
N SER A 45 7.12 -14.48 -12.80
CA SER A 45 6.98 -15.19 -14.08
C SER A 45 5.54 -15.29 -14.60
N GLY A 46 4.54 -14.78 -13.86
CA GLY A 46 3.13 -14.91 -14.23
C GLY A 46 2.60 -16.35 -14.17
N THR A 47 3.25 -17.23 -13.40
CA THR A 47 2.86 -18.63 -13.25
C THR A 47 2.20 -18.93 -11.90
N TYR A 48 1.99 -17.91 -11.07
CA TYR A 48 1.26 -18.05 -9.80
C TYR A 48 -0.22 -18.33 -10.08
N GLN A 49 -0.72 -19.47 -9.60
CA GLN A 49 -2.08 -19.96 -9.90
C GLN A 49 -3.06 -19.84 -8.73
N ASN A 50 -2.63 -19.36 -7.56
CA ASN A 50 -3.55 -19.22 -6.42
C ASN A 50 -4.52 -18.06 -6.70
N SER A 51 -5.79 -18.27 -6.36
CA SER A 51 -6.84 -17.27 -6.51
C SER A 51 -6.87 -16.22 -5.40
N SER A 52 -6.09 -16.39 -4.33
CA SER A 52 -6.03 -15.40 -3.26
C SER A 52 -5.14 -14.22 -3.66
N ASP A 53 -5.61 -13.00 -3.41
CA ASP A 53 -4.84 -11.77 -3.57
C ASP A 53 -3.65 -11.68 -2.60
N SER A 54 -3.47 -12.64 -1.70
CA SER A 54 -2.42 -12.59 -0.69
C SER A 54 -1.93 -13.96 -0.28
N PHE A 55 -0.63 -14.04 -0.05
CA PHE A 55 0.05 -15.21 0.48
C PHE A 55 0.64 -14.87 1.85
N TYR A 56 0.31 -15.69 2.85
CA TYR A 56 0.73 -15.51 4.23
C TYR A 56 1.71 -16.60 4.63
N ILE A 57 2.80 -16.21 5.29
CA ILE A 57 3.78 -17.15 5.81
C ILE A 57 4.45 -16.59 7.06
N THR A 58 4.72 -17.48 8.02
CA THR A 58 5.49 -17.12 9.22
C THR A 58 6.96 -17.43 8.98
N LEU A 59 7.81 -16.42 9.16
CA LEU A 59 9.26 -16.51 9.12
C LEU A 59 9.82 -16.00 10.45
N THR A 60 10.93 -16.58 10.90
CA THR A 60 11.79 -15.94 11.89
C THR A 60 12.46 -14.69 11.30
N SER A 61 13.04 -13.83 12.15
CA SER A 61 13.77 -12.65 11.65
C SER A 61 14.98 -13.04 10.79
N ASP A 62 15.65 -14.15 11.11
CA ASP A 62 16.79 -14.64 10.35
C ASP A 62 16.34 -15.22 9.00
N GLU A 63 15.26 -16.01 8.96
CA GLU A 63 14.66 -16.51 7.72
C GLU A 63 14.20 -15.36 6.81
N TYR A 64 13.58 -14.32 7.38
CA TYR A 64 13.20 -13.13 6.61
C TYR A 64 14.42 -12.34 6.09
N ALA A 65 15.52 -12.31 6.85
CA ALA A 65 16.77 -11.72 6.37
C ALA A 65 17.35 -12.52 5.18
N VAL A 66 17.30 -13.86 5.23
CA VAL A 66 17.69 -14.72 4.11
C VAL A 66 16.77 -14.50 2.91
N PHE A 67 15.45 -14.50 3.10
CA PHE A 67 14.46 -14.21 2.04
C PHE A 67 14.79 -12.91 1.28
N LYS A 68 15.06 -11.82 2.00
CA LYS A 68 15.46 -10.55 1.37
C LYS A 68 16.79 -10.64 0.63
N ALA A 69 17.80 -11.25 1.27
CA ALA A 69 19.12 -11.38 0.68
C ALA A 69 19.07 -12.18 -0.64
N GLU A 70 18.26 -13.24 -0.71
CA GLU A 70 18.06 -14.03 -1.93
C GLU A 70 17.39 -13.21 -3.04
N ILE A 71 16.40 -12.37 -2.72
CA ILE A 71 15.81 -11.43 -3.70
C ILE A 71 16.87 -10.42 -4.19
N GLU A 72 17.65 -9.83 -3.29
CA GLU A 72 18.68 -8.84 -3.61
C GLU A 72 19.84 -9.43 -4.45
N ASN A 73 20.16 -10.71 -4.24
CA ASN A 73 21.23 -11.42 -4.95
C ASN A 73 20.84 -11.88 -6.36
N ASP A 74 19.55 -11.86 -6.72
CA ASP A 74 19.08 -12.06 -8.10
C ASP A 74 18.75 -10.69 -8.73
N PRO A 75 19.61 -10.11 -9.60
CA PRO A 75 19.39 -8.76 -10.14
C PRO A 75 18.08 -8.60 -10.90
N LYS A 76 17.60 -9.66 -11.57
CA LYS A 76 16.36 -9.62 -12.34
C LYS A 76 15.17 -9.60 -11.40
N LEU A 77 15.16 -10.51 -10.41
CA LEU A 77 14.10 -10.56 -9.41
C LEU A 77 14.09 -9.31 -8.54
N HIS A 78 15.26 -8.79 -8.15
CA HIS A 78 15.43 -7.56 -7.38
C HIS A 78 14.84 -6.34 -8.10
N SER A 79 15.20 -6.15 -9.38
CA SER A 79 14.69 -5.03 -10.17
C SER A 79 13.16 -5.09 -10.31
N TRP A 80 12.61 -6.29 -10.51
CA TRP A 80 11.17 -6.49 -10.55
C TRP A 80 10.54 -6.25 -9.17
N ALA A 81 11.15 -6.73 -8.09
CA ALA A 81 10.61 -6.64 -6.74
C ALA A 81 10.55 -5.20 -6.23
N ILE A 82 11.56 -4.37 -6.52
CA ILE A 82 11.55 -2.94 -6.17
C ILE A 82 10.32 -2.23 -6.77
N ASP A 83 9.97 -2.57 -8.01
CA ASP A 83 8.88 -1.92 -8.73
C ASP A 83 7.52 -2.55 -8.38
N LYS A 84 7.42 -3.88 -8.39
CA LYS A 84 6.13 -4.60 -8.42
C LYS A 84 5.81 -5.41 -7.16
N LEU A 85 6.80 -5.86 -6.40
CA LEU A 85 6.53 -6.70 -5.23
C LEU A 85 5.92 -5.85 -4.11
N ARG A 86 4.79 -6.30 -3.57
CA ARG A 86 4.13 -5.69 -2.42
C ARG A 86 4.17 -6.67 -1.27
N THR A 87 4.78 -6.25 -0.16
CA THR A 87 4.89 -7.09 1.03
C THR A 87 4.61 -6.32 2.30
N ASP A 88 4.12 -7.03 3.30
CA ASP A 88 4.08 -6.57 4.68
C ASP A 88 4.97 -7.47 5.54
N TRP A 89 5.73 -6.88 6.46
CA TRP A 89 6.53 -7.63 7.40
C TRP A 89 6.30 -7.14 8.82
N THR A 90 5.95 -8.07 9.71
CA THR A 90 5.75 -7.80 11.14
C THR A 90 6.77 -8.58 11.96
N ALA A 91 7.89 -7.94 12.34
CA ALA A 91 8.99 -8.62 13.03
C ALA A 91 8.56 -9.26 14.37
N LYS A 92 7.61 -8.64 15.07
CA LYS A 92 7.08 -9.15 16.35
C LYS A 92 6.36 -10.50 16.22
N THR A 93 5.64 -10.73 15.12
CA THR A 93 4.86 -11.96 14.90
C THR A 93 5.54 -12.91 13.92
N GLY A 94 6.57 -12.45 13.21
CA GLY A 94 7.18 -13.20 12.12
C GLY A 94 6.31 -13.28 10.87
N GLU A 95 5.23 -12.51 10.78
CA GLU A 95 4.30 -12.60 9.65
C GLU A 95 4.85 -11.83 8.43
N LEU A 96 5.08 -12.57 7.34
CA LEU A 96 5.27 -12.04 5.99
C LEU A 96 3.97 -12.21 5.21
N VAL A 97 3.47 -11.11 4.65
CA VAL A 97 2.37 -11.12 3.68
C VAL A 97 2.93 -10.69 2.34
N ILE A 98 2.72 -11.50 1.30
CA ILE A 98 2.99 -11.14 -0.09
C ILE A 98 1.65 -10.80 -0.73
N HIS A 99 1.49 -9.57 -1.20
CA HIS A 99 0.26 -9.11 -1.84
C HIS A 99 0.37 -9.24 -3.35
N MET A 100 -0.70 -9.74 -3.97
CA MET A 100 -0.92 -9.68 -5.39
C MET A 100 -1.63 -8.37 -5.72
N ALA A 101 -0.97 -7.53 -6.50
CA ALA A 101 -1.63 -6.41 -7.13
C ALA A 101 -2.65 -6.94 -8.15
N THR A 102 -3.93 -6.65 -7.95
CA THR A 102 -4.96 -6.85 -8.97
C THR A 102 -5.12 -5.56 -9.75
N THR A 103 -5.41 -5.65 -11.05
CA THR A 103 -5.68 -4.47 -11.90
C THR A 103 -6.72 -3.54 -11.26
N MET A 104 -7.78 -4.12 -10.69
CA MET A 104 -8.84 -3.38 -10.03
C MET A 104 -8.32 -2.59 -8.82
N ARG A 105 -7.51 -3.24 -7.96
CA ARG A 105 -6.95 -2.63 -6.75
C ARG A 105 -6.00 -1.49 -7.10
N ASP A 106 -5.10 -1.72 -8.05
CA ASP A 106 -4.09 -0.73 -8.46
C ASP A 106 -4.75 0.51 -9.07
N ILE A 107 -5.72 0.32 -9.99
CA ILE A 107 -6.44 1.44 -10.62
C ILE A 107 -7.25 2.19 -9.57
N ALA A 108 -8.06 1.50 -8.76
CA ALA A 108 -8.88 2.15 -7.75
C ALA A 108 -8.04 2.96 -6.75
N ALA A 109 -6.90 2.43 -6.30
CA ALA A 109 -6.01 3.13 -5.39
C ALA A 109 -5.34 4.34 -6.04
N THR A 110 -4.78 4.17 -7.25
CA THR A 110 -4.05 5.22 -7.97
C THR A 110 -4.96 6.37 -8.38
N GLU A 111 -6.10 6.07 -9.00
CA GLU A 111 -7.05 7.10 -9.46
C GLU A 111 -7.69 7.85 -8.29
N THR A 112 -7.92 7.17 -7.16
CA THR A 112 -8.40 7.84 -5.94
C THR A 112 -7.33 8.78 -5.38
N GLU A 113 -6.07 8.35 -5.31
CA GLU A 113 -4.95 9.21 -4.88
C GLU A 113 -4.79 10.43 -5.80
N ASP A 114 -4.80 10.22 -7.11
CA ASP A 114 -4.66 11.31 -8.09
C ASP A 114 -5.83 12.29 -8.02
N THR A 115 -7.05 11.80 -7.83
CA THR A 115 -8.23 12.64 -7.61
C THR A 115 -8.08 13.48 -6.34
N VAL A 116 -7.63 12.87 -5.25
CA VAL A 116 -7.36 13.58 -3.99
C VAL A 116 -6.31 14.69 -4.19
N ILE A 117 -5.19 14.38 -4.85
CA ILE A 117 -4.12 15.36 -5.12
C ILE A 117 -4.62 16.48 -6.04
N LYS A 118 -5.45 16.16 -7.05
CA LYS A 118 -6.09 17.16 -7.92
C LYS A 118 -6.94 18.14 -7.11
N HIS A 119 -7.71 17.65 -6.13
CA HIS A 119 -8.49 18.52 -5.25
C HIS A 119 -7.63 19.37 -4.31
N VAL A 120 -6.53 18.83 -3.77
CA VAL A 120 -5.55 19.61 -3.00
C VAL A 120 -4.97 20.75 -3.84
N ASN A 121 -4.58 20.46 -5.08
CA ASN A 121 -4.02 21.46 -6.00
C ASN A 121 -5.07 22.51 -6.41
N LYS A 122 -6.32 22.10 -6.60
CA LYS A 122 -7.44 23.02 -6.86
C LYS A 122 -7.64 23.99 -5.70
N LEU A 123 -7.65 23.49 -4.46
CA LEU A 123 -7.73 24.36 -3.27
C LEU A 123 -6.58 25.36 -3.24
N ALA A 124 -5.36 24.95 -3.60
CA ALA A 124 -4.22 25.85 -3.68
C ALA A 124 -4.35 26.92 -4.78
N SER A 125 -4.90 26.59 -5.95
CA SER A 125 -5.08 27.58 -7.02
C SER A 125 -6.21 28.58 -6.76
N GLU A 126 -7.19 28.20 -5.94
CA GLU A 126 -8.34 29.04 -5.56
C GLU A 126 -8.11 29.83 -4.27
N ALA A 127 -7.05 29.52 -3.51
CA ALA A 127 -6.76 30.15 -2.23
C ALA A 127 -6.29 31.62 -2.38
N PRO A 128 -6.59 32.48 -1.38
CA PRO A 128 -5.99 33.82 -1.30
C PRO A 128 -4.46 33.78 -1.29
N ALA A 129 -3.82 34.83 -1.83
CA ALA A 129 -2.36 34.91 -1.92
C ALA A 129 -1.64 34.91 -0.56
N ASP A 130 -2.33 35.32 0.51
CA ASP A 130 -1.86 35.34 1.90
C ASP A 130 -2.19 34.06 2.68
N SER A 131 -2.88 33.09 2.07
CA SER A 131 -3.19 31.79 2.67
C SER A 131 -1.96 30.89 2.72
N ALA A 132 -1.87 30.01 3.73
CA ALA A 132 -0.87 28.97 3.80
C ALA A 132 -1.12 27.81 2.82
N ILE A 133 -2.33 27.67 2.27
CA ILE A 133 -2.75 26.52 1.44
C ILE A 133 -1.79 26.26 0.26
N PRO A 134 -1.37 27.25 -0.56
CA PRO A 134 -0.47 27.00 -1.68
C PRO A 134 0.88 26.44 -1.24
N THR A 135 1.40 26.91 -0.11
CA THR A 135 2.67 26.42 0.45
C THR A 135 2.52 24.99 0.97
N ILE A 136 1.41 24.68 1.63
CA ILE A 136 1.11 23.33 2.13
C ILE A 136 0.98 22.35 0.95
N ALA A 137 0.16 22.70 -0.05
CA ALA A 137 -0.06 21.89 -1.24
C ALA A 137 1.23 21.59 -2.02
N ALA A 138 2.12 22.58 -2.17
CA ALA A 138 3.41 22.39 -2.84
C ALA A 138 4.35 21.39 -2.13
N ASN A 139 4.08 21.07 -0.85
CA ASN A 139 4.82 20.08 -0.09
C ASN A 139 4.12 18.72 -0.05
N ILE A 140 2.90 18.60 -0.56
CA ILE A 140 2.15 17.36 -0.70
C ILE A 140 2.47 16.76 -2.07
N ALA A 141 2.77 15.47 -2.10
CA ALA A 141 2.95 14.74 -3.35
C ALA A 141 2.41 13.32 -3.21
N PRO A 142 1.97 12.69 -4.32
CA PRO A 142 1.70 11.27 -4.32
C PRO A 142 3.00 10.50 -4.02
N ARG A 143 2.85 9.36 -3.33
CA ARG A 143 3.94 8.43 -3.03
C ARG A 143 3.63 7.03 -3.55
N TYR A 144 2.39 6.77 -3.99
CA TYR A 144 1.93 5.48 -4.47
C TYR A 144 2.21 4.35 -3.44
N THR A 145 2.38 3.14 -3.94
CA THR A 145 2.59 1.87 -3.20
C THR A 145 3.98 1.75 -2.53
N SER A 146 4.39 2.79 -1.81
CA SER A 146 5.68 2.83 -1.15
C SER A 146 5.68 2.17 0.22
N ARG A 147 6.75 1.42 0.52
CA ARG A 147 6.99 0.86 1.85
C ARG A 147 6.95 1.94 2.95
N VAL A 148 6.21 1.66 4.02
CA VAL A 148 6.11 2.47 5.24
C VAL A 148 6.70 1.69 6.41
N ASP A 149 7.87 2.10 6.90
CA ASP A 149 8.47 1.50 8.08
C ASP A 149 7.65 1.83 9.33
N LEU A 150 7.30 0.81 10.12
CA LEU A 150 6.47 0.93 11.32
C LEU A 150 7.23 0.40 12.55
N PRO A 151 8.09 1.22 13.19
CA PRO A 151 8.93 0.76 14.30
C PRO A 151 8.13 0.27 15.51
N GLY A 152 6.88 0.74 15.68
CA GLY A 152 5.97 0.27 16.72
C GLY A 152 5.60 -1.22 16.62
N LEU A 153 5.80 -1.84 15.45
CA LEU A 153 5.57 -3.27 15.21
C LEU A 153 6.82 -4.13 15.41
N GLY A 154 7.93 -3.51 15.83
CA GLY A 154 9.24 -4.12 15.99
C GLY A 154 10.26 -3.60 14.98
N PRO A 155 11.56 -3.62 15.31
CA PRO A 155 12.62 -3.15 14.40
C PRO A 155 12.53 -3.80 13.02
N GLY A 156 12.59 -2.97 11.97
CA GLY A 156 12.56 -3.43 10.58
C GLY A 156 11.18 -3.83 10.05
N SER A 157 10.11 -3.73 10.86
CA SER A 157 8.73 -3.96 10.39
C SER A 157 8.27 -2.85 9.45
N TYR A 158 7.43 -3.21 8.48
CA TYR A 158 6.85 -2.27 7.53
C TYR A 158 5.55 -2.79 6.94
N LYS A 159 4.80 -1.86 6.33
CA LYS A 159 3.61 -2.17 5.54
C LYS A 159 3.72 -1.49 4.18
N SER A 160 3.06 -2.06 3.18
CA SER A 160 2.93 -1.49 1.84
C SER A 160 1.46 -1.12 1.63
N PRO A 161 1.07 0.15 1.80
CA PRO A 161 -0.28 0.60 1.45
C PRO A 161 -0.48 0.57 -0.07
N ASP A 162 -1.73 0.51 -0.51
CA ASP A 162 -2.08 0.52 -1.94
C ASP A 162 -1.85 1.91 -2.56
N ALA A 163 -2.06 2.98 -1.79
CA ALA A 163 -1.60 4.31 -2.14
C ALA A 163 -1.24 5.11 -0.89
N SER A 164 -0.43 6.16 -1.02
CA SER A 164 -0.07 7.00 0.12
C SER A 164 0.47 8.35 -0.32
N THR A 165 0.14 9.41 0.42
CA THR A 165 0.73 10.73 0.17
C THR A 165 2.00 10.91 0.98
N ARG A 166 2.86 11.84 0.55
CA ARG A 166 3.97 12.34 1.37
C ARG A 166 3.84 13.83 1.59
N TYR A 167 4.32 14.27 2.75
CA TYR A 167 4.60 15.67 3.02
C TYR A 167 6.11 15.89 3.12
N LYS A 168 6.63 16.89 2.39
CA LYS A 168 8.07 17.16 2.32
C LYS A 168 8.69 17.34 3.72
N GLY A 169 9.76 16.59 3.98
CA GLY A 169 10.50 16.68 5.25
C GLY A 169 10.02 15.72 6.33
N TYR A 170 8.96 14.95 6.09
CA TYR A 170 8.41 14.00 7.07
C TYR A 170 8.60 12.56 6.61
N LYS A 171 8.90 11.70 7.60
CA LYS A 171 9.23 10.29 7.37
C LYS A 171 8.00 9.44 7.07
N PHE A 172 6.88 9.72 7.74
CA PHE A 172 5.67 8.92 7.64
C PHE A 172 4.69 9.59 6.68
N PRO A 173 3.98 8.81 5.85
CA PRO A 173 2.95 9.35 4.99
C PRO A 173 1.80 9.91 5.86
N PRO A 174 1.32 11.13 5.60
CA PRO A 174 0.15 11.67 6.29
C PRO A 174 -1.12 10.86 6.03
N ILE A 175 -1.29 10.37 4.80
CA ILE A 175 -2.41 9.53 4.38
C ILE A 175 -1.90 8.24 3.76
N THR A 176 -2.52 7.14 4.15
CA THR A 176 -2.42 5.84 3.48
C THR A 176 -3.81 5.39 3.07
N LEU A 177 -3.92 4.81 1.88
CA LEU A 177 -5.15 4.29 1.31
C LEU A 177 -4.98 2.78 1.10
N GLU A 178 -6.05 2.05 1.40
CA GLU A 178 -6.14 0.59 1.25
C GLU A 178 -7.44 0.28 0.51
N VAL A 179 -7.37 -0.57 -0.51
CA VAL A 179 -8.51 -1.03 -1.29
C VAL A 179 -8.64 -2.54 -1.12
N ALA A 180 -9.79 -2.96 -0.62
CA ALA A 180 -10.09 -4.38 -0.40
C ALA A 180 -11.47 -4.74 -0.95
N TYR A 181 -11.62 -6.00 -1.34
CA TYR A 181 -12.95 -6.56 -1.63
C TYR A 181 -13.79 -6.63 -0.35
N SER A 182 -15.11 -6.51 -0.49
CA SER A 182 -16.07 -6.45 0.64
C SER A 182 -16.00 -7.65 1.59
N HIS A 183 -15.55 -8.82 1.13
CA HIS A 183 -15.36 -10.02 1.95
C HIS A 183 -14.10 -9.99 2.83
N ASP A 184 -13.23 -8.98 2.67
CA ASP A 184 -11.94 -8.86 3.36
C ASP A 184 -11.90 -7.66 4.34
N LYS A 185 -13.07 -7.18 4.79
CA LYS A 185 -13.18 -6.04 5.73
C LYS A 185 -12.37 -6.24 7.02
N SER A 186 -12.40 -7.45 7.58
CA SER A 186 -11.66 -7.78 8.82
C SER A 186 -10.13 -7.67 8.65
N ARG A 187 -9.62 -7.80 7.42
CA ARG A 187 -8.20 -7.62 7.13
C ARG A 187 -7.80 -6.16 7.05
N VAL A 188 -8.65 -5.30 6.47
CA VAL A 188 -8.43 -3.85 6.50
C VAL A 188 -8.37 -3.38 7.96
N GLU A 189 -9.31 -3.83 8.79
CA GLU A 189 -9.32 -3.54 10.23
C GLU A 189 -8.06 -4.05 10.94
N LYS A 190 -7.59 -5.26 10.64
CA LYS A 190 -6.32 -5.80 11.17
C LYS A 190 -5.12 -4.95 10.74
N LYS A 191 -5.06 -4.52 9.47
CA LYS A 191 -3.97 -3.66 8.96
C LYS A 191 -3.94 -2.31 9.67
N LEU A 192 -5.11 -1.77 9.98
CA LEU A 192 -5.27 -0.49 10.69
C LEU A 192 -4.95 -0.59 12.18
N ALA A 193 -5.26 -1.71 12.84
CA ALA A 193 -4.88 -1.95 14.24
C ALA A 193 -3.35 -1.85 14.46
N TYR A 194 -2.55 -2.13 13.43
CA TYR A 194 -1.10 -1.95 13.50
C TYR A 194 -0.63 -0.50 13.49
N GLN A 195 -1.42 0.41 12.90
CA GLN A 195 -1.14 1.85 12.95
C GLN A 195 -1.52 2.46 14.32
N ASN A 196 -2.34 1.75 15.12
CA ASN A 196 -2.65 2.12 16.49
C ASN A 196 -2.69 0.89 17.43
N PRO A 197 -1.56 0.52 18.06
CA PRO A 197 -1.44 -0.71 18.85
C PRO A 197 -2.35 -0.77 20.10
N ASN A 198 -3.08 0.30 20.41
CA ASN A 198 -3.99 0.38 21.56
C ASN A 198 -5.45 0.02 21.22
N LYS A 199 -5.81 -0.24 19.96
CA LYS A 199 -7.17 -0.63 19.57
C LYS A 199 -7.24 -2.14 19.33
N ALA A 200 -7.89 -2.87 20.22
CA ALA A 200 -8.32 -4.25 19.95
C ALA A 200 -9.54 -4.20 19.00
N THR A 201 -9.41 -4.73 17.79
CA THR A 201 -10.50 -4.82 16.82
C THR A 201 -11.34 -6.06 17.08
N SER A 202 -12.66 -5.88 17.25
CA SER A 202 -13.65 -6.97 17.32
C SER A 202 -14.08 -7.37 15.90
N GLU A 203 -13.95 -8.66 15.58
CA GLU A 203 -14.24 -9.25 14.27
C GLU A 203 -15.74 -9.24 13.95
N GLY A 204 -16.08 -8.75 12.76
CA GLY A 204 -17.41 -8.86 12.16
C GLY A 204 -17.34 -8.62 10.66
N ALA A 205 -16.79 -9.57 9.90
CA ALA A 205 -16.79 -9.48 8.44
C ALA A 205 -18.24 -9.55 7.93
N ARG A 206 -18.80 -8.42 7.51
CA ARG A 206 -20.00 -8.42 6.68
C ARG A 206 -19.59 -8.85 5.28
N THR A 207 -20.08 -10.00 4.82
CA THR A 207 -20.05 -10.37 3.41
C THR A 207 -20.99 -9.41 2.67
N GLY A 208 -20.45 -8.31 2.16
CA GLY A 208 -21.20 -7.46 1.23
C GLY A 208 -21.40 -8.21 -0.08
N ASP A 209 -22.53 -7.98 -0.74
CA ASP A 209 -22.71 -8.44 -2.12
C ASP A 209 -21.61 -7.84 -3.01
N LEU A 210 -21.25 -8.55 -4.10
CA LEU A 210 -20.19 -8.12 -5.03
C LEU A 210 -20.44 -6.74 -5.66
N ASN A 211 -21.67 -6.23 -5.53
CA ASN A 211 -22.10 -4.96 -6.07
C ASN A 211 -22.02 -3.80 -5.07
N GLU A 212 -21.70 -3.99 -3.79
CA GLU A 212 -21.63 -2.89 -2.81
C GLU A 212 -20.22 -2.27 -2.76
N ALA A 213 -20.12 -0.94 -2.62
CA ALA A 213 -18.86 -0.26 -2.33
C ALA A 213 -18.98 0.80 -1.24
N SER A 214 -18.03 0.78 -0.31
CA SER A 214 -17.97 1.69 0.83
C SER A 214 -16.52 2.06 1.18
N TYR A 215 -16.36 3.17 1.89
CA TYR A 215 -15.09 3.58 2.49
C TYR A 215 -15.24 3.85 3.98
N CYS A 216 -14.13 3.86 4.71
CA CYS A 216 -14.07 4.27 6.11
C CYS A 216 -12.78 5.08 6.34
N ILE A 217 -12.88 6.18 7.08
CA ILE A 217 -11.74 7.06 7.36
C ILE A 217 -11.31 6.89 8.80
N TYR A 218 -10.01 6.63 8.99
CA TYR A 218 -9.37 6.53 10.28
C TYR A 218 -8.42 7.72 10.44
N ARG A 219 -8.69 8.59 11.41
CA ARG A 219 -7.84 9.73 11.73
C ARG A 219 -7.12 9.49 13.04
N VAL A 220 -5.79 9.54 13.01
CA VAL A 220 -4.98 9.49 14.22
C VAL A 220 -4.98 10.87 14.87
N TYR A 221 -5.18 10.91 16.18
CA TYR A 221 -5.02 12.12 16.97
C TYR A 221 -4.10 11.85 18.16
N ALA A 222 -3.33 12.87 18.54
CA ALA A 222 -2.50 12.85 19.74
C ALA A 222 -3.12 13.80 20.77
N THR A 223 -3.23 13.33 22.00
CA THR A 223 -3.46 14.16 23.19
C THR A 223 -2.15 14.26 23.99
N GLU A 224 -2.12 15.07 25.04
CA GLU A 224 -0.95 15.16 25.94
C GLU A 224 -0.54 13.80 26.55
N HIS A 225 -1.45 12.82 26.59
CA HIS A 225 -1.24 11.57 27.31
C HIS A 225 -1.41 10.31 26.47
N THR A 226 -2.09 10.38 25.32
CA THR A 226 -2.42 9.19 24.53
C THR A 226 -2.49 9.50 23.04
N TYR A 227 -2.19 8.48 22.24
CA TYR A 227 -2.58 8.42 20.84
C TYR A 227 -3.94 7.72 20.74
N GLY A 228 -4.86 8.32 19.98
CA GLY A 228 -6.16 7.77 19.67
C GLY A 228 -6.40 7.71 18.18
N VAL A 229 -7.42 6.95 17.78
CA VAL A 229 -7.92 6.92 16.40
C VAL A 229 -9.41 7.20 16.44
N SER A 230 -9.85 8.19 15.66
CA SER A 230 -11.26 8.43 15.38
C SER A 230 -11.62 7.79 14.06
N GLU A 231 -12.79 7.17 14.00
CA GLU A 231 -13.29 6.44 12.84
C GLU A 231 -14.62 7.07 12.41
N THR A 232 -14.82 7.29 11.11
CA THR A 232 -16.07 7.89 10.59
C THR A 232 -17.22 6.88 10.45
N GLY A 233 -16.93 5.58 10.62
CA GLY A 233 -17.81 4.51 10.19
C GLY A 233 -17.75 4.30 8.67
N TRP A 234 -18.37 3.21 8.22
CA TRP A 234 -18.47 2.87 6.80
C TRP A 234 -19.51 3.75 6.09
N THR A 235 -19.10 4.41 5.02
CA THR A 235 -19.95 5.23 4.16
C THR A 235 -20.08 4.55 2.80
N LEU A 236 -21.33 4.30 2.37
CA LEU A 236 -21.64 3.72 1.06
C LEU A 236 -21.54 4.78 -0.03
N PHE A 237 -20.95 4.40 -1.16
CA PHE A 237 -21.00 5.18 -2.41
C PHE A 237 -21.54 4.36 -3.60
N ARG A 238 -21.66 3.03 -3.44
CA ARG A 238 -22.42 2.12 -4.31
C ARG A 238 -23.24 1.15 -3.46
N ASP A 239 -24.55 1.03 -3.73
CA ASP A 239 -25.45 0.16 -2.97
C ASP A 239 -25.41 -1.31 -3.43
N THR A 240 -26.26 -2.16 -2.85
CA THR A 240 -26.33 -3.61 -3.16
C THR A 240 -26.84 -3.92 -4.57
N GLU A 241 -27.56 -2.99 -5.17
CA GLU A 241 -28.09 -3.06 -6.52
C GLU A 241 -27.04 -2.61 -7.55
N GLY A 242 -25.93 -2.02 -7.10
CA GLY A 242 -24.87 -1.49 -7.93
C GLY A 242 -25.10 -0.03 -8.34
N GLU A 243 -26.06 0.65 -7.71
CA GLU A 243 -26.43 2.03 -8.01
C GLU A 243 -25.63 3.04 -7.17
N LEU A 244 -25.47 4.24 -7.72
CA LEU A 244 -24.78 5.34 -7.04
C LEU A 244 -25.56 5.79 -5.79
N VAL A 245 -24.83 5.96 -4.68
CA VAL A 245 -25.35 6.59 -3.47
C VAL A 245 -24.82 8.03 -3.37
N ASP A 246 -25.72 9.02 -3.26
CA ASP A 246 -25.37 10.43 -3.12
C ASP A 246 -24.49 10.68 -1.88
N GLY A 247 -23.48 11.54 -2.04
CA GLY A 247 -22.58 11.93 -0.95
C GLY A 247 -21.21 12.38 -1.44
N ALA A 248 -20.26 12.47 -0.52
CA ALA A 248 -18.87 12.79 -0.81
C ALA A 248 -17.90 12.20 0.21
N LEU A 249 -16.72 11.81 -0.27
CA LEU A 249 -15.55 11.56 0.57
C LEU A 249 -15.01 12.90 1.08
N GLU A 250 -15.01 13.04 2.41
CA GLU A 250 -14.66 14.26 3.14
C GLU A 250 -13.31 14.12 3.85
N LEU A 251 -12.31 14.85 3.36
CA LEU A 251 -10.97 14.95 3.93
C LEU A 251 -10.67 16.40 4.32
N TRP A 252 -9.83 16.63 5.31
CA TRP A 252 -9.38 17.98 5.67
C TRP A 252 -7.97 18.21 5.13
N LEU A 253 -7.62 19.46 4.80
CA LEU A 253 -6.23 19.77 4.41
C LEU A 253 -5.23 19.38 5.51
N LEU A 254 -5.64 19.46 6.78
CA LEU A 254 -4.83 18.97 7.91
C LEU A 254 -4.49 17.48 7.82
N ASP A 255 -5.31 16.66 7.14
CA ASP A 255 -5.07 15.23 7.00
C ASP A 255 -3.79 14.96 6.16
N PHE A 256 -3.35 15.95 5.37
CA PHE A 256 -2.20 15.83 4.45
C PHE A 256 -0.90 16.42 5.00
N CYS A 257 -0.93 17.00 6.19
CA CYS A 257 0.26 17.61 6.77
C CYS A 257 0.34 17.40 8.29
N PRO A 258 1.54 17.50 8.85
CA PRO A 258 1.75 17.36 10.28
C PRO A 258 1.08 18.47 11.09
N ALA A 259 0.70 18.18 12.34
CA ALA A 259 -0.07 19.11 13.17
C ALA A 259 0.66 20.42 13.53
N ASP A 260 2.00 20.45 13.39
CA ASP A 260 2.83 21.64 13.55
C ASP A 260 2.88 22.51 12.28
N VAL A 261 2.41 22.01 11.13
CA VAL A 261 2.28 22.75 9.87
C VAL A 261 0.93 23.45 9.77
N LEU A 262 -0.16 22.75 10.09
CA LEU A 262 -1.51 23.28 10.01
C LEU A 262 -2.32 22.91 11.25
N HIS A 263 -2.68 23.91 12.04
CA HIS A 263 -3.54 23.72 13.19
C HIS A 263 -4.99 23.45 12.76
N ARG A 264 -5.70 22.61 13.53
CA ARG A 264 -7.11 22.25 13.30
C ARG A 264 -8.02 23.47 13.17
N ASP A 265 -7.80 24.49 14.01
CA ASP A 265 -8.61 25.70 14.06
C ASP A 265 -8.14 26.77 13.06
N SER A 266 -7.16 26.45 12.20
CA SER A 266 -6.69 27.36 11.16
C SER A 266 -7.81 27.63 10.15
N PRO A 267 -8.01 28.89 9.71
CA PRO A 267 -8.94 29.19 8.62
C PRO A 267 -8.52 28.54 7.28
N ASP A 268 -7.24 28.17 7.14
CA ASP A 268 -6.68 27.48 5.98
C ASP A 268 -6.94 25.97 6.00
N ASN A 269 -7.43 25.42 7.11
CA ASN A 269 -7.85 24.03 7.20
C ASN A 269 -9.19 23.83 6.48
N LYS A 270 -9.12 23.75 5.16
CA LYS A 270 -10.29 23.59 4.28
C LYS A 270 -10.69 22.12 4.13
N LEU A 271 -11.99 21.92 3.97
CA LEU A 271 -12.56 20.63 3.59
C LEU A 271 -12.30 20.36 2.11
N ILE A 272 -11.78 19.17 1.83
CA ILE A 272 -11.65 18.54 0.53
C ILE A 272 -12.83 17.59 0.39
N SER A 273 -13.74 17.89 -0.54
CA SER A 273 -14.93 17.09 -0.82
C SER A 273 -14.80 16.46 -2.20
N ILE A 274 -14.78 15.13 -2.26
CA ILE A 274 -14.75 14.34 -3.51
C ILE A 274 -16.12 13.69 -3.68
N PRO A 275 -16.93 14.09 -4.68
CA PRO A 275 -18.26 13.53 -4.89
C PRO A 275 -18.24 12.01 -5.04
N HIS A 276 -19.25 11.32 -4.49
CA HIS A 276 -19.37 9.86 -4.64
C HIS A 276 -19.43 9.41 -6.09
N ILE A 277 -20.03 10.20 -6.99
CA ILE A 277 -20.02 9.90 -8.43
C ILE A 277 -18.60 9.73 -8.97
N THR A 278 -17.63 10.50 -8.46
CA THR A 278 -16.23 10.36 -8.88
C THR A 278 -15.63 9.03 -8.42
N LEU A 279 -15.90 8.61 -7.17
CA LEU A 279 -15.45 7.31 -6.66
C LEU A 279 -16.13 6.13 -7.38
N PHE A 280 -17.41 6.31 -7.70
CA PHE A 280 -18.20 5.35 -8.47
C PHE A 280 -17.64 5.17 -9.89
N ASP A 281 -17.34 6.26 -10.59
CA ASP A 281 -16.73 6.23 -11.93
C ASP A 281 -15.34 5.56 -11.91
N ILE A 282 -14.52 5.86 -10.90
CA ILE A 282 -13.21 5.21 -10.70
C ILE A 282 -13.39 3.69 -10.52
N LEU A 283 -14.37 3.28 -9.72
CA LEU A 283 -14.65 1.86 -9.48
C LEU A 283 -15.11 1.16 -10.76
N LEU A 284 -16.03 1.75 -11.52
CA LEU A 284 -16.49 1.19 -12.79
C LEU A 284 -15.34 1.02 -13.79
N TYR A 285 -14.46 2.01 -13.88
CA TYR A 285 -13.26 1.94 -14.72
C TYR A 285 -12.33 0.80 -14.27
N ALA A 286 -12.07 0.69 -12.96
CA ALA A 286 -11.24 -0.37 -12.40
C ALA A 286 -11.82 -1.78 -12.66
N GLU A 287 -13.14 -1.94 -12.56
CA GLU A 287 -13.84 -3.19 -12.85
C GLU A 287 -13.78 -3.56 -14.33
N GLU A 288 -14.00 -2.59 -15.23
CA GLU A 288 -13.89 -2.79 -16.69
C GLU A 288 -12.49 -3.28 -17.07
N GLU A 289 -11.45 -2.61 -16.58
CA GLU A 289 -10.05 -2.97 -16.86
C GLU A 289 -9.66 -4.32 -16.25
N HIS A 290 -10.19 -4.65 -15.07
CA HIS A 290 -9.98 -5.96 -14.47
C HIS A 290 -10.59 -7.08 -15.31
N GLU A 291 -11.81 -6.89 -15.82
CA GLU A 291 -12.47 -7.85 -16.72
C GLU A 291 -11.75 -7.97 -18.07
N ASN A 292 -11.24 -6.86 -18.62
CA ASN A 292 -10.42 -6.86 -19.83
C ASN A 292 -9.13 -7.67 -19.63
N ALA A 293 -8.43 -7.44 -18.51
CA ALA A 293 -7.23 -8.20 -18.14
C ALA A 293 -7.53 -9.70 -17.97
N ARG A 294 -8.64 -10.06 -17.30
CA ARG A 294 -9.07 -11.47 -17.14
C ARG A 294 -9.37 -12.16 -18.47
N ARG A 295 -9.88 -11.43 -19.47
CA ARG A 295 -10.16 -11.96 -20.81
C ARG A 295 -8.92 -12.09 -21.69
N GLY A 296 -7.75 -11.68 -21.20
CA GLY A 296 -6.51 -11.64 -21.98
C GLY A 296 -6.58 -10.62 -23.12
N ARG A 297 -7.47 -9.63 -23.05
CA ARG A 297 -7.44 -8.50 -23.97
C ARG A 297 -6.34 -7.57 -23.49
N VAL A 298 -5.28 -7.46 -24.28
CA VAL A 298 -4.35 -6.34 -24.16
C VAL A 298 -5.11 -5.13 -24.70
N VAL A 299 -5.59 -4.26 -23.82
CA VAL A 299 -6.14 -2.97 -24.21
C VAL A 299 -4.96 -2.15 -24.76
N ASP A 300 -5.09 -1.64 -25.97
CA ASP A 300 -4.08 -0.75 -26.55
C ASP A 300 -4.06 0.54 -25.71
N PRO A 301 -2.92 0.91 -25.10
CA PRO A 301 -2.83 2.13 -24.29
C PRO A 301 -3.29 3.39 -25.04
N ASP A 302 -3.20 3.40 -26.37
CA ASP A 302 -3.59 4.55 -27.20
C ASP A 302 -5.11 4.66 -27.42
N GLU A 303 -5.89 3.59 -27.23
CA GLU A 303 -7.35 3.60 -27.42
C GLU A 303 -8.08 4.41 -26.33
N PHE A 304 -7.44 4.59 -25.17
CA PHE A 304 -8.02 5.34 -24.05
C PHE A 304 -7.60 6.82 -23.98
N HIS A 305 -6.54 7.23 -24.68
CA HIS A 305 -6.13 8.64 -24.77
C HIS A 305 -7.17 9.52 -25.49
N GLY A 306 -8.19 8.92 -26.12
CA GLY A 306 -9.36 9.61 -26.69
C GLY A 306 -10.55 9.78 -25.75
N LYS A 307 -10.55 9.12 -24.58
CA LYS A 307 -11.49 9.38 -23.47
C LYS A 307 -10.80 10.27 -22.44
N THR A 308 -10.45 11.49 -22.86
CA THR A 308 -10.01 12.52 -21.92
C THR A 308 -11.16 12.82 -20.96
N PHE A 309 -11.03 12.37 -19.71
CA PHE A 309 -11.44 13.25 -18.62
C PHE A 309 -10.63 14.53 -18.80
N ASP A 310 -11.29 15.69 -18.93
CA ASP A 310 -10.60 16.98 -19.03
C ASP A 310 -9.67 17.15 -17.80
N GLY A 311 -8.39 16.89 -18.03
CA GLY A 311 -7.35 16.75 -17.01
C GLY A 311 -6.01 16.71 -17.70
N ALA A 312 -5.46 17.89 -17.97
CA ALA A 312 -4.16 18.06 -18.59
C ALA A 312 -3.05 17.30 -17.85
N PHE A 313 -2.34 16.40 -18.54
CA PHE A 313 -1.10 15.82 -18.06
C PHE A 313 0.04 16.85 -18.22
N ILE A 314 0.62 17.29 -17.10
CA ILE A 314 1.89 18.02 -17.08
C ILE A 314 3.01 17.00 -16.98
N ARG A 315 3.79 16.88 -18.06
CA ARG A 315 5.02 16.09 -18.10
C ARG A 315 6.15 16.95 -17.52
N TYR A 316 6.71 16.58 -16.36
CA TYR A 316 7.94 17.20 -15.88
C TYR A 316 9.14 16.51 -16.53
N ASP A 317 9.81 17.25 -17.42
CA ASP A 317 11.09 16.89 -18.00
C ASP A 317 12.17 17.00 -16.92
N THR A 318 12.89 15.91 -16.66
CA THR A 318 13.96 15.88 -15.64
C THR A 318 15.27 16.28 -16.29
N ALA A 319 15.54 17.59 -16.32
CA ALA A 319 16.86 18.09 -16.69
C ALA A 319 17.43 19.02 -15.62
N THR A 320 18.60 18.61 -15.12
CA THR A 320 19.64 19.35 -14.40
C THR A 320 19.48 19.63 -12.90
N ALA A 321 20.22 18.87 -12.11
CA ALA A 321 20.93 19.33 -10.92
C ALA A 321 22.45 19.32 -11.24
N PRO A 322 23.39 19.84 -10.42
CA PRO A 322 23.30 20.82 -9.32
C PRO A 322 24.45 21.88 -9.35
N THR A 323 24.35 22.94 -8.54
CA THR A 323 25.43 23.54 -7.68
C THR A 323 24.86 24.79 -6.98
N ALA A 324 25.19 25.17 -5.75
CA ALA A 324 26.48 25.17 -5.06
C ALA A 324 26.31 25.17 -3.50
N PRO A 325 27.39 25.01 -2.71
CA PRO A 325 27.40 24.35 -1.40
C PRO A 325 27.28 25.29 -0.18
N ARG A 326 26.87 24.70 0.96
CA ARG A 326 26.94 25.32 2.30
C ARG A 326 28.40 25.63 2.68
N GLN A 327 28.67 26.89 3.01
CA GLN A 327 29.93 27.32 3.61
C GLN A 327 30.03 26.79 5.06
N ILE A 328 31.16 26.15 5.37
CA ILE A 328 31.57 25.80 6.73
C ILE A 328 32.48 26.93 7.24
N PRO A 329 32.23 27.53 8.43
CA PRO A 329 33.11 28.56 8.95
C PRO A 329 34.47 27.98 9.39
N PRO A 330 35.55 28.79 9.31
CA PRO A 330 36.91 28.32 9.54
C PRO A 330 37.17 28.00 11.01
N ARG A 331 37.88 26.89 11.22
CA ARG A 331 38.39 26.41 12.50
C ARG A 331 39.62 27.23 12.88
N GLY A 332 39.49 28.08 13.89
CA GLY A 332 40.61 28.85 14.45
C GLY A 332 41.70 27.94 15.00
N LYS A 333 42.95 28.23 14.62
CA LYS A 333 44.18 27.77 15.28
C LYS A 333 44.74 28.90 16.15
N ASP A 334 45.59 28.49 17.09
CA ASP A 334 46.47 29.27 17.97
C ASP A 334 45.89 29.57 19.37
N GLY A 335 46.58 29.31 20.49
CA GLY A 335 47.95 28.84 20.68
C GLY A 335 48.34 28.71 22.17
N ALA A 336 49.62 28.35 22.38
CA ALA A 336 50.47 28.50 23.56
C ALA A 336 50.02 27.83 24.89
N ARG A 337 50.69 26.78 25.39
CA ARG A 337 51.99 26.74 26.09
C ARG A 337 52.20 27.86 27.13
N THR A 338 51.98 27.53 28.40
CA THR A 338 52.79 28.02 29.52
C THR A 338 52.99 26.89 30.54
N ALA A 339 54.26 26.61 30.81
CA ALA A 339 54.72 25.77 31.91
C ALA A 339 54.56 26.53 33.24
N GLY A 340 54.14 25.82 34.28
CA GLY A 340 54.11 26.31 35.66
C GLY A 340 54.41 25.16 36.61
N GLN A 341 55.65 25.11 37.09
CA GLN A 341 56.08 24.33 38.24
C GLN A 341 55.44 24.87 39.53
N GLY A 342 55.23 23.99 40.52
CA GLY A 342 54.90 24.36 41.90
C GLY A 342 54.14 23.24 42.59
N SER A 343 54.83 22.25 43.15
CA SER A 343 55.29 22.22 44.56
C SER A 343 54.25 21.59 45.50
N ALA A 344 54.75 20.60 46.23
CA ALA A 344 54.03 19.76 47.17
C ALA A 344 53.60 20.50 48.44
N SER A 345 52.49 20.06 49.03
CA SER A 345 52.31 20.07 50.48
C SER A 345 51.34 18.97 50.90
N LYS A 346 51.91 17.97 51.59
CA LYS A 346 51.22 17.10 52.55
C LYS A 346 50.45 17.96 53.55
N GLN A 347 49.22 17.56 53.89
CA GLN A 347 48.78 17.61 55.28
C GLN A 347 47.74 16.52 55.57
N THR A 348 48.11 15.73 56.56
CA THR A 348 47.33 14.76 57.33
C THR A 348 46.31 15.48 58.21
N GLY A 349 45.16 14.83 58.44
CA GLY A 349 44.21 15.19 59.49
C GLY A 349 43.05 14.20 59.50
N GLU A 350 42.81 13.62 60.67
CA GLU A 350 41.86 12.53 61.01
C GLU A 350 40.39 12.78 60.66
#